data_AF-A0A834A5T3-F1
#
_entry.id   AF-A0A834A5T3-F1
#
_cell.length_a   1.000
_cell.length_b   1.000
_cell.length_c   1.000
_cell.angle_alpha   90.00
_cell.angle_beta   90.00
_cell.angle_gamma   90.00
#
_symmetry.space_group_name_H-M   'P 1'
#
loop_
_entity.id
_entity.type
_entity.pdbx_description
1 polymer ?
#
loop_
_entity_poly.entity_id
_entity_poly.type
_entity_poly.pdbx_seq_one_letter_code
_entity_poly.pdbx_strand_id
1 'polypeptide(L)' 'MGCWPKNGLLDMNKGLSLQHIGRPHSGIDDCKNIANIMKTLAYRGFIFKQTSKPF' A
#
# COMPACT_ATOMS: atom_id res chain seq x y z
N MET A 1 6.50 7.19 -16.07
CA MET A 1 7.15 7.83 -14.89
C MET A 1 6.39 7.40 -13.65
N GLY A 2 7.06 6.85 -12.64
CA GLY A 2 6.42 6.55 -11.35
C GLY A 2 6.31 7.80 -10.47
N CYS A 3 5.28 7.89 -9.63
CA CYS A 3 5.08 8.99 -8.68
C CYS A 3 5.21 8.44 -7.25
N TRP A 4 5.86 9.20 -6.35
CA TRP A 4 5.91 8.87 -4.94
C TRP A 4 4.54 9.15 -4.28
N PRO A 5 3.95 8.19 -3.54
CA PRO A 5 2.64 8.36 -2.92
C PRO A 5 2.72 9.30 -1.69
N LYS A 6 2.61 10.61 -1.92
CA LYS A 6 2.75 11.64 -0.88
C LYS A 6 1.64 11.55 0.18
N ASN A 7 0.43 11.12 -0.20
CA ASN A 7 -0.70 10.94 0.71
C ASN A 7 -0.83 9.48 1.22
N GLY A 8 0.24 8.67 1.12
CA GLY A 8 0.27 7.32 1.66
C GLY A 8 -0.76 6.38 1.02
N LEU A 9 -1.60 5.73 1.85
CA LEU A 9 -2.55 4.69 1.42
C LEU A 9 -3.55 5.16 0.36
N LEU A 10 -3.98 6.42 0.40
CA LEU A 10 -4.94 6.96 -0.55
C LEU A 10 -4.36 7.04 -1.98
N ASP A 11 -3.13 7.56 -2.09
CA ASP A 11 -2.43 7.65 -3.37
C ASP A 11 -2.09 6.26 -3.91
N MET A 12 -1.65 5.35 -3.05
CA MET A 12 -1.35 3.96 -3.44
C MET A 12 -2.59 3.23 -3.93
N ASN A 13 -3.72 3.35 -3.22
CA ASN A 13 -4.99 2.77 -3.65
C ASN A 13 -5.42 3.34 -5.02
N LYS A 14 -5.35 4.66 -5.20
CA LYS A 14 -5.66 5.30 -6.49
C LYS A 14 -4.75 4.79 -7.61
N GLY A 15 -3.44 4.74 -7.38
CA GLY A 15 -2.45 4.28 -8.37
C GLY A 15 -2.58 2.80 -8.73
N LEU A 16 -3.12 1.99 -7.82
CA LEU A 16 -3.39 0.56 -8.04
C LEU A 16 -4.84 0.26 -8.46
N SER A 17 -5.68 1.29 -8.60
CA SER A 17 -7.13 1.14 -8.88
C SER A 17 -7.85 0.28 -7.84
N LEU A 18 -7.50 0.45 -6.56
CA LEU A 18 -8.10 -0.23 -5.42
C LEU A 18 -9.11 0.69 -4.72
N GLN A 19 -10.25 0.14 -4.33
CA GLN A 19 -11.18 0.83 -3.45
C GLN A 19 -10.64 0.81 -2.02
N HIS A 20 -10.74 1.96 -1.32
CA HIS A 20 -10.36 2.03 0.09
C HIS A 20 -11.29 1.13 0.93
N ILE A 21 -10.69 0.34 1.81
CA ILE A 21 -11.42 -0.57 2.71
C ILE A 21 -11.67 0.14 4.04
N GLY A 22 -12.92 0.18 4.49
CA GLY A 22 -13.26 0.64 5.83
C GLY A 22 -13.16 2.16 6.02
N ARG A 23 -12.80 2.58 7.25
CA ARG A 23 -12.75 4.01 7.65
C ARG A 23 -11.30 4.52 7.67
N PRO A 24 -11.00 5.68 7.05
CA PRO A 24 -9.69 6.31 7.19
C PRO A 24 -9.32 6.56 8.66
N HIS A 25 -8.05 6.35 9.01
CA HIS A 25 -7.51 6.51 10.36
C HIS A 25 -8.06 5.51 11.40
N SER A 26 -8.66 4.41 10.93
CA SER A 26 -8.92 3.21 11.74
C SER A 26 -7.73 2.28 11.55
N GLY A 27 -6.95 2.05 12.61
CA GLY A 27 -5.69 1.29 12.49
C GLY A 27 -5.88 -0.11 11.89
N ILE A 28 -6.98 -0.80 12.21
CA ILE A 28 -7.27 -2.12 11.63
C ILE A 28 -7.64 -2.04 10.15
N ASP A 29 -8.34 -0.99 9.71
CA ASP A 29 -8.70 -0.82 8.32
C ASP A 29 -7.51 -0.35 7.48
N ASP A 30 -6.62 0.47 8.07
CA ASP A 30 -5.32 0.80 7.47
C ASP A 30 -4.47 -0.47 7.25
N CYS A 31 -4.42 -1.39 8.22
CA CYS A 31 -3.78 -2.70 8.04
C CYS A 31 -4.38 -3.51 6.89
N LYS A 32 -5.72 -3.53 6.74
CA LYS A 32 -6.38 -4.20 5.60
C LYS A 32 -6.01 -3.55 4.26
N ASN A 33 -5.94 -2.22 4.20
CA ASN A 33 -5.50 -1.51 3.00
C ASN A 33 -4.04 -1.82 2.66
N ILE A 34 -3.14 -1.82 3.64
CA ILE A 34 -1.72 -2.21 3.46
C ILE A 34 -1.65 -3.63 2.88
N ALA A 35 -2.37 -4.60 3.47
CA ALA A 35 -2.38 -5.97 2.98
C ALA A 35 -2.93 -6.08 1.55
N ASN A 36 -3.97 -5.31 1.20
CA ASN A 36 -4.55 -5.33 -0.15
C ASN A 36 -3.61 -4.73 -1.21
N ILE A 37 -2.90 -3.65 -0.86
CA ILE A 37 -1.83 -3.07 -1.67
C ILE A 37 -0.71 -4.11 -1.86
N MET A 38 -0.26 -4.74 -0.77
CA MET A 38 0.79 -5.77 -0.82
C MET A 38 0.40 -6.94 -1.72
N LYS A 39 -0.83 -7.45 -1.58
CA LYS A 39 -1.40 -8.50 -2.43
C LYS A 39 -1.35 -8.12 -3.91
N THR A 40 -1.76 -6.90 -4.25
CA THR A 40 -1.79 -6.42 -5.64
C THR A 40 -0.39 -6.28 -6.23
N LEU A 41 0.58 -5.77 -5.44
CA LEU A 41 1.97 -5.68 -5.86
C LEU A 41 2.60 -7.06 -6.07
N ALA A 42 2.36 -8.00 -5.15
CA ALA A 42 2.82 -9.38 -5.28
C ALA A 42 2.24 -10.05 -6.54
N TYR A 43 0.94 -9.84 -6.81
CA TYR A 43 0.28 -10.34 -8.02
C TYR A 43 0.92 -9.80 -9.31
N ARG A 44 1.44 -8.57 -9.28
CA ARG A 44 2.18 -7.94 -10.40
C ARG A 44 3.65 -8.36 -10.46
N GLY A 45 4.10 -9.29 -9.63
CA GLY A 45 5.47 -9.80 -9.61
C GLY A 45 6.46 -8.98 -8.77
N PHE A 46 6.00 -8.07 -7.91
CA PHE A 46 6.89 -7.32 -7.03
C PHE A 46 7.40 -8.19 -5.87
N ILE A 47 8.72 -8.16 -5.63
CA ILE A 47 9.36 -8.86 -4.51
C ILE A 47 9.73 -7.86 -3.43
N PHE A 48 9.07 -7.97 -2.27
CA PHE A 48 9.34 -7.12 -1.11
C PHE A 48 10.73 -7.37 -0.53
N LYS A 49 11.38 -6.29 -0.06
CA LYS A 49 12.68 -6.32 0.61
C LYS A 49 12.61 -5.42 1.85
N GLN A 50 13.42 -5.73 2.86
CA GLN A 50 13.59 -4.84 3.99
C GLN A 50 14.19 -3.51 3.53
N THR A 51 13.51 -2.41 3.83
CA THR A 51 13.98 -1.04 3.55
C THR A 51 14.53 -0.35 4.80
N SER A 52 14.31 -0.93 5.99
CA SER A 52 14.92 -0.45 7.23
C SER A 52 16.43 -0.60 7.19
N LYS A 53 17.15 0.38 7.74
CA LYS A 53 18.61 0.29 7.91
C LYS A 53 18.95 -0.93 8.78
N PRO A 54 19.96 -1.75 8.40
CA PRO A 54 20.51 -2.77 9.28
C PRO A 54 21.05 -2.13 10.56
N PHE A 55 20.93 -2.84 11.67
CA PHE A 55 21.51 -2.45 12.96
C PHE A 55 23.01 -2.71 12.99
#